data_AF-A0A1G1N1P5-F1
#
_entry.id   AF-A0A1G1N1P5-F1
#
_cell.length_a   1.000
_cell.length_b   1.000
_cell.length_c   1.000
_cell.angle_alpha   90.00
_cell.angle_beta   90.00
_cell.angle_gamma   90.00
#
_symmetry.space_group_name_H-M   'P 1'
#
loop_
_entity.id
_entity.type
_entity.pdbx_description
1 polymer ?
#
loop_
_entity_poly.entity_id
_entity_poly.type
_entity_poly.pdbx_seq_one_letter_code
_entity_poly.pdbx_strand_id
1 'polypeptide(L)'
;MCVDSALPEESLRLIEYKKFAVAFSYPQDDFFAFFPELASEKGKLVEEYDRLFRLEAIWLYAAEHLAENEFQRVNHLADIMGFYRAFGLEPDKDRADSLACQLEFMHYLVYKAQRAMEFEDKEKVAICVEAQKKFLAQYLYPGLLKISGAIISKNKDSFYAQAAQECLKFIASDIPRVNA
;
A
#
# COMPACT_ATOMS: atom_id res chain seq x y z
N MET A 1 -10.00 0.93 31.72
CA MET A 1 -9.97 -0.54 31.48
C MET A 1 -10.16 -0.79 30.00
N CYS A 2 -9.44 -1.78 29.46
CA CYS A 2 -9.29 -2.16 28.05
C CYS A 2 -8.29 -1.33 27.22
N VAL A 3 -6.99 -1.59 27.42
CA VAL A 3 -5.91 -1.22 26.47
C VAL A 3 -5.21 -2.47 25.90
N ASP A 4 -5.43 -3.66 26.47
CA ASP A 4 -4.65 -4.86 26.13
C ASP A 4 -5.16 -5.68 24.93
N SER A 5 -6.43 -5.56 24.52
CA SER A 5 -6.98 -6.42 23.45
C SER A 5 -6.83 -5.85 22.03
N ALA A 6 -6.51 -4.56 21.87
CA ALA A 6 -6.42 -3.90 20.55
C ALA A 6 -4.99 -3.90 19.96
N LEU A 7 -3.97 -4.01 20.81
CA LEU A 7 -2.56 -3.99 20.41
C LEU A 7 -2.16 -5.14 19.46
N PRO A 8 -2.65 -6.39 19.63
CA PRO A 8 -2.33 -7.48 18.70
C PRO A 8 -2.91 -7.26 17.30
N GLU A 9 -4.15 -6.75 17.21
CA GLU A 9 -4.82 -6.55 15.93
C GLU A 9 -4.24 -5.37 15.13
N GLU A 10 -3.85 -4.28 15.80
CA GLU A 10 -3.18 -3.15 15.15
C GLU A 10 -1.74 -3.51 14.72
N SER A 11 -1.05 -4.36 15.48
CA SER A 11 0.27 -4.87 15.09
C SER A 11 0.17 -5.74 13.83
N LEU A 12 -0.88 -6.56 13.70
CA LEU A 12 -1.14 -7.32 12.48
C LEU A 12 -1.45 -6.41 11.29
N ARG A 13 -2.25 -5.36 11.50
CA ARG A 13 -2.58 -4.36 10.47
C ARG A 13 -1.32 -3.68 9.92
N LEU A 14 -0.40 -3.29 10.81
CA LEU A 14 0.89 -2.71 10.44
C LEU A 14 1.71 -3.64 9.54
N ILE A 15 1.75 -4.92 9.89
CA ILE A 15 2.49 -5.95 9.15
C ILE A 15 1.84 -6.21 7.78
N GLU A 16 0.52 -6.27 7.67
CA GLU A 16 -0.18 -6.48 6.40
C GLU A 16 0.08 -5.36 5.39
N TYR A 17 0.03 -4.08 5.82
CA TYR A 17 0.40 -2.97 4.93
C TYR A 17 1.84 -3.10 4.43
N LYS A 18 2.78 -3.47 5.33
CA LYS A 18 4.18 -3.66 4.95
C LYS A 18 4.37 -4.84 3.99
N LYS A 19 3.69 -5.96 4.25
CA LYS A 19 3.68 -7.16 3.41
C LYS A 19 3.31 -6.80 1.98
N PHE A 20 2.19 -6.09 1.79
CA PHE A 20 1.75 -5.73 0.44
C PHE A 20 2.64 -4.65 -0.20
N ALA A 21 3.17 -3.71 0.58
CA ALA A 21 4.14 -2.74 0.06
C ALA A 21 5.37 -3.45 -0.54
N VAL A 22 5.88 -4.47 0.15
CA VAL A 22 6.99 -5.30 -0.35
C VAL A 22 6.54 -6.17 -1.52
N ALA A 23 5.37 -6.80 -1.45
CA ALA A 23 4.86 -7.70 -2.51
C ALA A 23 4.71 -6.99 -3.88
N PHE A 24 4.38 -5.70 -3.89
CA PHE A 24 4.28 -4.89 -5.12
C PHE A 24 5.57 -4.11 -5.45
N SER A 25 6.63 -4.26 -4.66
CA SER A 25 7.96 -3.76 -5.01
C SER A 25 8.69 -4.73 -5.95
N TYR A 26 9.77 -4.26 -6.58
CA TYR A 26 10.59 -5.13 -7.41
C TYR A 26 11.22 -6.27 -6.57
N PRO A 27 11.14 -7.54 -7.01
CA PRO A 27 11.60 -8.70 -6.22
C PRO A 27 13.13 -8.77 -6.15
N GLN A 28 13.71 -7.97 -5.26
CA GLN A 28 15.13 -7.92 -4.94
C GLN A 28 15.39 -8.38 -3.50
N ASP A 29 16.58 -8.13 -2.95
CA ASP A 29 17.01 -8.72 -1.68
C ASP A 29 16.04 -8.40 -0.51
N ASP A 30 15.52 -7.18 -0.41
CA ASP A 30 14.51 -6.80 0.60
C ASP A 30 13.20 -7.60 0.46
N PHE A 31 12.81 -7.96 -0.77
CA PHE A 31 11.62 -8.78 -1.02
C PHE A 31 11.81 -10.18 -0.44
N PHE A 32 12.94 -10.82 -0.71
CA PHE A 32 13.21 -12.18 -0.21
C PHE A 32 13.61 -12.22 1.26
N ALA A 33 14.05 -11.10 1.84
CA ALA A 33 14.15 -10.96 3.28
C ALA A 33 12.77 -11.00 3.96
N PHE A 34 11.73 -10.47 3.31
CA PHE A 34 10.35 -10.50 3.80
C PHE A 34 9.61 -11.80 3.46
N PHE A 35 9.87 -12.38 2.28
CA PHE A 35 9.29 -13.63 1.78
C PHE A 35 10.38 -14.70 1.57
N PRO A 36 11.03 -15.18 2.65
CA PRO A 36 12.14 -16.13 2.54
C PRO A 36 11.74 -17.46 1.89
N GLU A 37 10.48 -17.87 2.03
CA GLU A 37 9.93 -19.07 1.40
C GLU A 37 9.94 -19.01 -0.14
N LEU A 38 9.97 -17.81 -0.72
CA LEU A 38 9.98 -17.59 -2.17
C LEU A 38 11.40 -17.49 -2.75
N ALA A 39 12.45 -17.57 -1.92
CA ALA A 39 13.83 -17.37 -2.37
C ALA A 39 14.28 -18.39 -3.43
N SER A 40 13.76 -19.62 -3.38
CA SER A 40 14.02 -20.67 -4.38
C SER A 40 13.42 -20.37 -5.75
N GLU A 41 12.44 -19.46 -5.82
CA GLU A 41 11.72 -19.06 -7.03
C GLU A 41 12.11 -17.68 -7.55
N LYS A 42 13.20 -17.08 -7.02
CA LYS A 42 13.64 -15.71 -7.33
C LYS A 42 13.66 -15.40 -8.83
N GLY A 43 14.25 -16.26 -9.65
CA GLY A 43 14.31 -16.05 -11.10
C GLY A 43 12.93 -15.96 -11.74
N LYS A 44 12.01 -16.87 -11.37
CA LYS A 44 10.64 -16.90 -11.91
C LYS A 44 9.84 -15.66 -11.51
N LEU A 45 9.98 -15.20 -10.27
CA LEU A 45 9.29 -14.01 -9.78
C LEU A 45 9.79 -12.73 -10.46
N VAL A 46 11.11 -12.61 -10.66
CA VAL A 46 11.69 -11.49 -11.41
C VAL A 46 11.19 -11.48 -12.85
N GLU A 47 11.21 -12.62 -13.54
CA GLU A 47 10.70 -12.75 -14.91
C GLU A 47 9.21 -12.41 -15.01
N GLU A 48 8.41 -12.88 -14.06
CA GLU A 48 6.98 -12.58 -14.02
C GLU A 48 6.71 -11.10 -13.73
N TYR A 49 7.47 -10.48 -12.81
CA TYR A 49 7.37 -9.05 -12.53
C TYR A 49 7.66 -8.23 -13.79
N ASP A 50 8.77 -8.51 -14.47
CA ASP A 50 9.17 -7.79 -15.68
C ASP A 50 8.12 -7.99 -16.79
N ARG A 51 7.58 -9.21 -16.94
CA ARG A 51 6.50 -9.47 -17.88
C ARG A 51 5.27 -8.63 -17.58
N LEU A 52 4.76 -8.65 -16.36
CA LEU A 52 3.50 -7.99 -16.00
C LEU A 52 3.63 -6.45 -16.00
N PHE A 53 4.67 -5.92 -15.37
CA PHE A 53 4.74 -4.51 -15.01
C PHE A 53 5.66 -3.67 -15.90
N ARG A 54 6.52 -4.31 -16.71
CA ARG A 54 7.38 -3.60 -17.68
C ARG A 54 7.00 -3.86 -19.14
N LEU A 55 6.58 -5.09 -19.47
CA LEU A 55 6.24 -5.46 -20.85
C LEU A 55 4.74 -5.32 -21.15
N GLU A 56 3.85 -5.82 -20.28
CA GLU A 56 2.40 -5.82 -20.51
C GLU A 56 1.69 -4.51 -20.14
N ALA A 57 2.46 -3.46 -19.82
CA ALA A 57 1.98 -2.11 -19.51
C ALA A 57 0.96 -2.03 -18.35
N ILE A 58 1.01 -2.97 -17.39
CA ILE A 58 0.31 -2.80 -16.11
C ILE A 58 1.15 -1.88 -15.24
N TRP A 59 0.80 -0.60 -15.24
CA TRP A 59 1.46 0.36 -14.37
C TRP A 59 1.07 0.09 -12.92
N LEU A 60 2.05 -0.02 -12.02
CA LEU A 60 1.82 -0.09 -10.57
C LEU A 60 1.55 1.29 -9.96
N TYR A 61 1.17 2.26 -10.78
CA TYR A 61 0.93 3.64 -10.40
C TYR A 61 -0.54 3.99 -10.52
N ALA A 62 -1.18 4.40 -9.43
CA ALA A 62 -2.63 4.63 -9.38
C ALA A 62 -3.10 5.63 -10.44
N ALA A 63 -2.36 6.71 -10.67
CA ALA A 63 -2.78 7.77 -11.58
C ALA A 63 -2.80 7.33 -13.05
N GLU A 64 -2.03 6.31 -13.46
CA GLU A 64 -2.11 5.77 -14.84
C GLU A 64 -3.43 5.04 -15.12
N HIS A 65 -4.15 4.62 -14.08
CA HIS A 65 -5.43 3.94 -14.21
C HIS A 65 -6.64 4.83 -13.89
N LEU A 66 -6.41 5.94 -13.19
CA LEU A 66 -7.47 6.81 -12.68
C LEU A 66 -7.58 8.13 -13.42
N ALA A 67 -6.47 8.69 -13.91
CA ALA A 67 -6.48 9.98 -14.56
C ALA A 67 -6.91 9.85 -16.03
N GLU A 68 -7.81 10.73 -16.47
CA GLU A 68 -8.25 10.79 -17.87
C GLU A 68 -7.30 11.63 -18.74
N ASN A 69 -6.49 12.50 -18.13
CA ASN A 69 -5.56 13.39 -18.80
C ASN A 69 -4.39 13.81 -17.90
N GLU A 70 -3.39 14.45 -18.51
CA GLU A 70 -2.17 14.91 -17.84
C GLU A 70 -2.45 15.82 -16.64
N PHE A 71 -3.38 16.77 -16.76
CA PHE A 71 -3.67 17.71 -15.69
C PHE A 71 -4.24 16.99 -14.46
N GLN A 72 -5.14 16.01 -14.66
CA GLN A 72 -5.64 15.17 -13.57
C GLN A 72 -4.52 14.35 -12.93
N ARG A 73 -3.60 13.78 -13.72
CA ARG A 73 -2.47 13.01 -13.20
C ARG A 73 -1.53 13.86 -12.35
N VAL A 74 -1.17 15.05 -12.83
CA VAL A 74 -0.31 15.98 -12.10
C VAL A 74 -0.97 16.42 -10.78
N ASN A 75 -2.27 16.75 -10.81
CA ASN A 75 -3.01 17.09 -9.59
C ASN A 75 -3.05 15.92 -8.59
N HIS A 76 -3.31 14.71 -9.08
CA HIS A 76 -3.33 13.51 -8.24
C HIS A 76 -1.98 13.26 -7.55
N LEU A 77 -0.87 13.40 -8.29
CA LEU A 77 0.48 13.28 -7.75
C LEU A 77 0.79 14.40 -6.74
N ALA A 78 0.38 15.64 -7.01
CA ALA A 78 0.58 16.77 -6.12
C ALA A 78 -0.15 16.57 -4.78
N ASP A 79 -1.39 16.07 -4.82
CA ASP A 79 -2.18 15.77 -3.63
C ASP A 79 -1.51 14.69 -2.76
N ILE A 80 -1.08 13.57 -3.37
CA ILE A 80 -0.37 12.50 -2.64
C ILE A 80 0.92 13.04 -2.01
N MET A 81 1.69 13.84 -2.74
CA MET A 81 2.88 14.50 -2.18
C MET A 81 2.53 15.45 -1.03
N GLY A 82 1.36 16.08 -1.05
CA GLY A 82 0.83 16.88 0.05
C GLY A 82 0.64 16.05 1.32
N PHE A 83 0.08 14.84 1.21
CA PHE A 83 0.00 13.91 2.34
C PHE A 83 1.38 13.55 2.88
N TYR A 84 2.33 13.17 2.00
CA TYR A 84 3.67 12.78 2.44
C TYR A 84 4.37 13.92 3.18
N ARG A 85 4.34 15.13 2.62
CA ARG A 85 4.96 16.32 3.22
C ARG A 85 4.31 16.71 4.56
N ALA A 86 3.00 16.58 4.70
CA ALA A 86 2.31 16.85 5.97
C ALA A 86 2.80 15.94 7.11
N PHE A 87 3.36 14.78 6.77
CA PHE A 87 3.93 13.81 7.69
C PHE A 87 5.47 13.79 7.70
N GLY A 88 6.11 14.76 7.02
CA GLY A 88 7.56 14.90 6.95
C GLY A 88 8.26 13.83 6.10
N LEU A 89 7.57 13.29 5.10
CA LEU A 89 8.06 12.22 4.24
C LEU A 89 8.26 12.68 2.79
N GLU A 90 9.20 12.03 2.10
CA GLU A 90 9.41 12.13 0.66
C GLU A 90 9.67 10.72 0.08
N PRO A 91 9.13 10.38 -1.09
CA PRO A 91 9.47 9.14 -1.79
C PRO A 91 10.93 9.14 -2.22
N ASP A 92 11.66 8.06 -1.92
CA ASP A 92 13.08 7.93 -2.26
C ASP A 92 13.29 7.30 -3.65
N LYS A 93 12.63 6.17 -3.92
CA LYS A 93 13.01 5.27 -5.03
C LYS A 93 12.00 5.21 -6.19
N ASP A 94 10.80 5.76 -6.01
CA ASP A 94 9.70 5.55 -6.95
C ASP A 94 8.71 6.73 -6.95
N ARG A 95 7.76 6.70 -7.89
CA ARG A 95 6.70 7.70 -8.01
C ARG A 95 5.77 7.65 -6.80
N ALA A 96 5.30 8.82 -6.37
CA ALA A 96 4.50 8.97 -5.15
C ALA A 96 3.21 8.12 -5.13
N ASP A 97 2.60 7.88 -6.29
CA ASP A 97 1.38 7.08 -6.43
C ASP A 97 1.63 5.59 -6.76
N SER A 98 2.86 5.10 -6.61
CA SER A 98 3.12 3.66 -6.72
C SER A 98 2.41 2.92 -5.59
N LEU A 99 1.84 1.75 -5.89
CA LEU A 99 1.15 0.95 -4.87
C LEU A 99 2.07 0.67 -3.67
N ALA A 100 3.34 0.35 -3.93
CA ALA A 100 4.32 0.14 -2.88
C ALA A 100 4.47 1.39 -1.98
N CYS A 101 4.63 2.59 -2.55
CA CYS A 101 4.72 3.83 -1.79
C CYS A 101 3.43 4.17 -1.02
N GLN A 102 2.27 3.98 -1.64
CA GLN A 102 0.98 4.25 -1.00
C GLN A 102 0.71 3.29 0.18
N LEU A 103 1.03 2.00 0.03
CA LEU A 103 0.89 1.00 1.09
C LEU A 103 1.90 1.22 2.22
N GLU A 104 3.15 1.59 1.89
CA GLU A 104 4.17 1.95 2.88
C GLU A 104 3.75 3.19 3.69
N PHE A 105 3.11 4.17 3.03
CA PHE A 105 2.58 5.32 3.74
C PHE A 105 1.46 4.95 4.70
N MET A 106 0.56 4.04 4.31
CA MET A 106 -0.47 3.54 5.23
C MET A 106 0.17 2.81 6.43
N HIS A 107 1.16 1.95 6.20
CA HIS A 107 1.97 1.35 7.27
C HIS A 107 2.52 2.42 8.23
N TYR A 108 3.14 3.48 7.69
CA TYR A 108 3.68 4.57 8.50
C TYR A 108 2.61 5.31 9.32
N LEU A 109 1.42 5.56 8.75
CA LEU A 109 0.33 6.21 9.48
C LEU A 109 -0.21 5.34 10.62
N VAL A 110 -0.30 4.03 10.43
CA VAL A 110 -0.67 3.08 11.51
C VAL A 110 0.37 3.12 12.61
N TYR A 111 1.66 3.04 12.26
CA TYR A 111 2.76 3.13 13.22
C TYR A 111 2.72 4.45 14.03
N LYS A 112 2.53 5.59 13.36
CA LYS A 112 2.43 6.89 14.02
C LYS A 112 1.24 6.99 14.97
N ALA A 113 0.09 6.42 14.60
CA ALA A 113 -1.08 6.35 15.46
C ALA A 113 -0.79 5.51 16.72
N GLN A 114 -0.19 4.33 16.57
CA GLN A 114 0.24 3.48 17.68
C GLN A 114 1.20 4.20 18.61
N ARG A 115 2.23 4.84 18.04
CA ARG A 115 3.21 5.63 18.80
C ARG A 115 2.54 6.76 19.59
N ALA A 116 1.59 7.47 18.98
CA ALA A 116 0.85 8.53 19.66
C ALA A 116 -0.04 7.99 20.79
N MET A 117 -0.63 6.81 20.64
CA MET A 117 -1.39 6.14 21.70
C MET A 117 -0.50 5.79 22.91
N GLU A 118 0.72 5.30 22.69
CA GLU A 118 1.69 5.03 23.76
C GLU A 118 2.02 6.27 24.60
N PHE A 119 1.96 7.46 23.99
CA PHE A 119 2.17 8.75 24.67
C PHE A 119 0.87 9.44 25.11
N GLU A 120 -0.28 8.77 24.99
CA GLU A 120 -1.61 9.31 25.30
C GLU A 120 -1.96 10.62 24.55
N ASP A 121 -1.33 10.86 23.40
CA ASP A 121 -1.52 12.07 22.58
C ASP A 121 -2.70 11.89 21.62
N LYS A 122 -3.91 12.10 22.16
CA LYS A 122 -5.19 11.91 21.45
C LYS A 122 -5.31 12.75 20.18
N GLU A 123 -4.71 13.95 20.17
CA GLU A 123 -4.74 14.83 18.99
C GLU A 123 -3.94 14.21 17.84
N LYS A 124 -2.72 13.73 18.11
CA LYS A 124 -1.90 13.07 17.09
C LYS A 124 -2.51 11.75 16.61
N VAL A 125 -3.16 10.99 17.51
CA VAL A 125 -3.93 9.80 17.11
C VAL A 125 -5.01 10.17 16.11
N ALA A 126 -5.82 11.19 16.42
CA ALA A 126 -6.90 11.65 15.54
C ALA A 126 -6.37 12.13 14.17
N ILE A 127 -5.27 12.89 14.15
CA ILE A 127 -4.62 13.32 12.89
C ILE A 127 -4.21 12.12 12.03
N CYS A 128 -3.60 11.10 12.63
CA CYS A 128 -3.15 9.91 11.90
C CYS A 128 -4.34 9.11 11.35
N VAL A 129 -5.39 8.90 12.15
CA VAL A 129 -6.58 8.16 11.73
C VAL A 129 -7.33 8.88 10.61
N GLU A 130 -7.50 10.20 10.73
CA GLU A 130 -8.14 11.01 9.67
C GLU A 130 -7.33 11.01 8.37
N ALA A 131 -5.99 11.03 8.46
CA ALA A 131 -5.14 10.89 7.29
C ALA A 131 -5.28 9.50 6.65
N GLN A 132 -5.33 8.42 7.42
CA GLN A 132 -5.56 7.06 6.92
C GLN A 132 -6.87 6.98 6.16
N LYS A 133 -7.95 7.55 6.71
CA LYS A 133 -9.28 7.57 6.10
C LYS A 133 -9.32 8.28 4.77
N LYS A 134 -8.79 9.50 4.73
CA LYS A 134 -8.77 10.29 3.49
C LYS A 134 -7.87 9.63 2.45
N PHE A 135 -6.66 9.22 2.86
CA PHE A 135 -5.69 8.65 1.93
C PHE A 135 -6.18 7.32 1.32
N LEU A 136 -6.72 6.43 2.17
CA LEU A 136 -7.22 5.14 1.74
C LEU A 136 -8.37 5.29 0.76
N ALA A 137 -9.38 6.10 1.09
CA ALA A 137 -10.59 6.23 0.29
C ALA A 137 -10.35 6.96 -1.05
N GLN A 138 -9.49 7.98 -1.06
CA GLN A 138 -9.32 8.85 -2.22
C GLN A 138 -8.20 8.42 -3.16
N TYR A 139 -7.12 7.81 -2.64
CA TYR A 139 -5.91 7.56 -3.42
C TYR A 139 -5.58 6.06 -3.52
N LEU A 140 -5.43 5.36 -2.40
CA LEU A 140 -4.98 3.96 -2.41
C LEU A 140 -6.05 3.01 -2.95
N TYR A 141 -7.26 3.00 -2.38
CA TYR A 141 -8.26 1.98 -2.72
C TYR A 141 -8.73 2.03 -4.19
N PRO A 142 -9.03 3.20 -4.79
CA PRO A 142 -9.41 3.26 -6.21
C PRO A 142 -8.31 2.75 -7.14
N GLY A 143 -7.05 3.10 -6.86
CA GLY A 143 -5.89 2.65 -7.63
C GLY A 143 -5.68 1.15 -7.49
N LEU A 144 -5.69 0.65 -6.26
CA LEU A 144 -5.59 -0.78 -5.95
C LEU A 144 -6.67 -1.60 -6.66
N LEU A 145 -7.92 -1.14 -6.70
CA LEU A 145 -9.00 -1.84 -7.38
C LEU A 145 -8.73 -2.03 -8.88
N LYS A 146 -8.30 -0.96 -9.56
CA LYS A 146 -7.99 -0.99 -10.99
C LYS A 146 -6.78 -1.84 -11.30
N ILE A 147 -5.69 -1.66 -10.55
CA ILE A 147 -4.44 -2.38 -10.74
C ILE A 147 -4.62 -3.87 -10.46
N SER A 148 -5.28 -4.23 -9.36
CA SER A 148 -5.59 -5.63 -9.04
C SER A 148 -6.45 -6.29 -10.12
N GLY A 149 -7.45 -5.58 -10.64
CA GLY A 149 -8.25 -6.06 -11.78
C GLY A 149 -7.40 -6.36 -13.01
N ALA A 150 -6.45 -5.48 -13.33
CA ALA A 150 -5.51 -5.68 -14.43
C ALA A 150 -4.61 -6.90 -14.20
N ILE A 151 -4.00 -7.03 -13.02
CA ILE A 151 -3.13 -8.17 -12.66
C ILE A 151 -3.88 -9.50 -12.74
N ILE A 152 -5.03 -9.59 -12.08
CA ILE A 152 -5.84 -10.82 -11.98
C ILE A 152 -6.33 -11.26 -13.37
N SER A 153 -6.53 -10.33 -14.30
CA SER A 153 -6.95 -10.66 -15.67
C SER A 153 -5.88 -11.38 -16.50
N LYS A 154 -4.59 -11.30 -16.13
CA LYS A 154 -3.48 -11.88 -16.90
C LYS A 154 -3.16 -13.32 -16.51
N ASN A 155 -3.03 -13.59 -15.22
CA ASN A 155 -2.76 -14.94 -14.70
C ASN A 155 -3.24 -15.04 -13.25
N LYS A 156 -4.40 -15.68 -13.04
CA LYS A 156 -5.03 -15.79 -11.72
C LYS A 156 -4.24 -16.61 -10.70
N ASP A 157 -3.37 -17.49 -11.18
CA ASP A 157 -2.61 -18.43 -10.35
C ASP A 157 -1.20 -17.91 -10.01
N SER A 158 -0.83 -16.72 -10.52
CA SER A 158 0.45 -16.06 -10.21
C SER A 158 0.54 -15.55 -8.78
N PHE A 159 1.76 -15.43 -8.25
CA PHE A 159 2.02 -14.78 -6.97
C PHE A 159 1.38 -13.38 -6.92
N TYR A 160 1.58 -12.57 -7.97
CA TYR A 160 1.07 -11.20 -8.01
C TYR A 160 -0.45 -11.13 -8.05
N ALA A 161 -1.14 -12.08 -8.69
CA ALA A 161 -2.60 -12.15 -8.65
C ALA A 161 -3.12 -12.58 -7.29
N GLN A 162 -2.44 -13.49 -6.59
CA GLN A 162 -2.77 -13.86 -5.22
C GLN A 162 -2.55 -12.67 -4.27
N ALA A 163 -1.41 -12.01 -4.35
CA ALA A 163 -1.11 -10.79 -3.58
C ALA A 163 -2.14 -9.68 -3.83
N ALA A 164 -2.56 -9.47 -5.07
CA ALA A 164 -3.63 -8.52 -5.43
C ALA A 164 -4.99 -8.87 -4.79
N GLN A 165 -5.38 -10.15 -4.84
CA GLN A 165 -6.63 -10.61 -4.23
C GLN A 165 -6.61 -10.50 -2.71
N GLU A 166 -5.50 -10.88 -2.07
CA GLU A 166 -5.32 -10.77 -0.63
C GLU A 166 -5.30 -9.31 -0.19
N CYS A 167 -4.60 -8.43 -0.90
CA CYS A 167 -4.55 -7.01 -0.60
C CYS A 167 -5.94 -6.37 -0.67
N LEU A 168 -6.73 -6.69 -1.71
CA LEU A 168 -8.12 -6.22 -1.81
C LEU A 168 -8.98 -6.69 -0.64
N LYS A 169 -8.86 -7.96 -0.23
CA LYS A 169 -9.60 -8.51 0.91
C LYS A 169 -9.20 -7.82 2.22
N PHE A 170 -7.89 -7.59 2.42
CA PHE A 170 -7.37 -6.88 3.57
C PHE A 170 -7.87 -5.43 3.62
N ILE A 171 -7.76 -4.67 2.52
CA ILE A 171 -8.26 -3.29 2.50
C ILE A 171 -9.77 -3.23 2.72
N ALA A 172 -10.55 -4.17 2.15
CA ALA A 172 -11.99 -4.23 2.38
C ALA A 172 -12.34 -4.47 3.86
N SER A 173 -11.56 -5.26 4.60
CA SER A 173 -11.75 -5.45 6.04
C SER A 173 -11.19 -4.30 6.88
N ASP A 174 -10.27 -3.49 6.34
CA ASP A 174 -9.69 -2.33 7.01
C ASP A 174 -10.58 -1.06 6.89
N ILE A 175 -11.35 -0.93 5.82
CA ILE A 175 -12.25 0.23 5.61
C ILE A 175 -13.16 0.52 6.81
N PRO A 176 -13.83 -0.47 7.44
CA PRO A 176 -14.64 -0.21 8.63
C PRO A 176 -13.81 0.29 9.82
N ARG A 177 -12.56 -0.17 9.97
CA ARG A 177 -11.66 0.21 11.09
C ARG A 177 -11.18 1.65 10.95
N VAL A 178 -10.91 2.06 9.72
CA VAL A 178 -10.49 3.42 9.38
C VAL A 178 -11.67 4.43 9.47
N ASN A 179 -12.91 3.96 9.41
CA ASN A 179 -14.11 4.78 9.49
C ASN A 179 -14.79 4.79 10.88
N ALA A 180 -14.33 3.96 11.82
CA ALA A 180 -14.83 3.87 13.19
C ALA A 180 -14.34 5.05 14.05
#